data_AF-A0A1I3L0N3-F1
#
_entry.id   AF-A0A1I3L0N3-F1
#
_cell.length_a   1.000
_cell.length_b   1.000
_cell.length_c   1.000
_cell.angle_alpha   90.00
_cell.angle_beta   90.00
_cell.angle_gamma   90.00
#
_symmetry.space_group_name_H-M   'P 1'
#
loop_
_entity.id
_entity.type
_entity.pdbx_description
1 polymer ?
#
loop_
_entity_poly.entity_id
_entity_poly.type
_entity_poly.pdbx_seq_one_letter_code
_entity_poly.pdbx_strand_id
1 'polypeptide(L)'
;MGVTAAAGMTQEAQQEYRSADARPLLPLMEVREPARRWANGTVSVLLLIPAQAFLYGPFLRLSQGRYRISFRCGVRMPLQGDHPALGLEVVAQNRILRAWRDFTAADLRSGEQSVTFDVPLELSIEGGADAPFEFRFTHFGNAWLTMRDVTLHSEASGDPADSLPAAIEAWRLLGRLRTLPRSGGVSLSPVSISRLKLGRSSGILRLPVGTYRVDLACDLKGARRQADPALEIAVKTRDGTSLGLGRFNADDLAKGHVSFTFGVPMDLSMDVGVPRTIDFRIRHFRNASLLLRSLDLRRLSPQVVAPSMSERDQPRPVRHPTRKRIVIFGNCQGNLLTEALRSHSGFSRQFSVKHHYMELPANLHEQGKRDLEECDMLLIQDIREWEQYPLRDHVPEQLPTLRYPCVRFASLWPFDAFNGPDDKLARNRDLPNFEFTYFDGLLARLRREIPDHERRFKAYESLQIERVIDFKRLHMFEERRLEEMDRKFAAGIGAYILENFRSRQVFYTTAHPNGAIMKMLAKYVTRELGLSLHFWLPGSLDSLRRLQVPVHPKVAAALGVRWADAQKTYLVRGERVTWEDYVRKYISYYG
;
A
#
# COMPACT_ATOMS: atom_id res chain seq x y z
N MET A 1 -46.74 2.81 44.05
CA MET A 1 -46.36 1.67 44.91
C MET A 1 -45.88 0.53 44.01
N GLY A 2 -44.92 -0.27 44.48
CA GLY A 2 -44.02 -1.11 43.66
C GLY A 2 -44.69 -2.22 42.84
N VAL A 3 -43.97 -3.01 42.04
CA VAL A 3 -42.80 -3.79 42.44
C VAL A 3 -41.96 -4.17 41.20
N THR A 4 -40.64 -4.20 41.44
CA THR A 4 -39.51 -4.79 40.70
C THR A 4 -39.69 -6.22 40.19
N ALA A 5 -39.14 -6.50 39.00
CA ALA A 5 -38.63 -7.83 38.64
C ALA A 5 -37.45 -7.72 37.66
N ALA A 6 -36.25 -7.62 38.20
CA ALA A 6 -35.00 -7.98 37.54
C ALA A 6 -34.47 -9.23 38.25
N ALA A 7 -34.18 -10.30 37.51
CA ALA A 7 -33.16 -11.30 37.83
C ALA A 7 -33.13 -12.39 36.75
N GLY A 8 -31.92 -12.74 36.29
CA GLY A 8 -31.71 -14.07 35.70
C GLY A 8 -30.71 -14.22 34.56
N MET A 9 -29.81 -13.28 34.27
CA MET A 9 -28.63 -13.62 33.45
C MET A 9 -27.58 -14.26 34.36
N THR A 10 -27.29 -15.53 34.09
CA THR A 10 -26.27 -16.34 34.75
C THR A 10 -24.89 -15.69 34.62
N GLN A 11 -24.05 -15.82 35.66
CA GLN A 11 -22.67 -15.30 35.66
C GLN A 11 -21.83 -15.87 34.50
N GLU A 12 -22.16 -17.06 33.97
CA GLU A 12 -21.52 -17.61 32.76
C GLU A 12 -21.86 -16.80 31.50
N ALA A 13 -23.08 -16.29 31.35
CA ALA A 13 -23.45 -15.40 30.23
C ALA A 13 -22.85 -13.98 30.36
N GLN A 14 -22.57 -13.53 31.59
CA GLN A 14 -21.81 -12.29 31.82
C GLN A 14 -20.30 -12.45 31.64
N GLN A 15 -19.78 -13.69 31.69
CA GLN A 15 -18.37 -13.99 31.43
C GLN A 15 -18.09 -14.23 29.94
N GLU A 16 -19.08 -14.72 29.18
CA GLU A 16 -19.02 -14.79 27.71
C GLU A 16 -19.20 -13.44 27.00
N TYR A 17 -19.81 -12.45 27.66
CA TYR A 17 -19.93 -11.08 27.13
C TYR A 17 -18.66 -10.22 27.31
N ARG A 18 -17.58 -10.75 27.93
CA ARG A 18 -16.32 -10.02 28.18
C ARG A 18 -15.22 -10.23 27.13
N SER A 19 -15.53 -10.86 25.99
CA SER A 19 -14.59 -11.15 24.89
C SER A 19 -14.87 -10.36 23.58
N ALA A 20 -15.79 -9.40 23.61
CA ALA A 20 -16.46 -8.88 22.42
C ALA A 20 -15.62 -8.08 21.39
N ASP A 21 -14.37 -7.69 21.65
CA ASP A 21 -13.66 -6.74 20.78
C ASP A 21 -12.33 -7.21 20.17
N ALA A 22 -12.01 -8.51 20.25
CA ALA A 22 -10.83 -9.07 19.60
C ALA A 22 -11.15 -9.61 18.20
N ARG A 23 -10.69 -8.91 17.15
CA ARG A 23 -10.87 -9.28 15.75
C ARG A 23 -9.60 -9.90 15.16
N PRO A 24 -9.59 -11.18 14.75
CA PRO A 24 -8.45 -11.77 14.06
C PRO A 24 -8.28 -11.14 12.68
N LEU A 25 -7.10 -10.62 12.39
CA LEU A 25 -6.78 -9.94 11.14
C LEU A 25 -5.97 -10.80 10.18
N LEU A 26 -5.08 -11.68 10.68
CA LEU A 26 -4.12 -12.40 9.82
C LEU A 26 -4.75 -13.12 8.60
N PRO A 27 -5.93 -13.77 8.69
CA PRO A 27 -6.58 -14.38 7.52
C PRO A 27 -7.06 -13.36 6.48
N LEU A 28 -7.38 -12.14 6.91
CA LEU A 28 -7.90 -11.05 6.07
C LEU A 28 -6.79 -10.20 5.42
N MET A 29 -5.56 -10.33 5.90
CA MET A 29 -4.43 -9.54 5.42
C MET A 29 -3.93 -10.02 4.06
N GLU A 30 -3.52 -9.09 3.21
CA GLU A 30 -2.87 -9.38 1.94
C GLU A 30 -1.40 -9.75 2.14
N VAL A 31 -0.94 -10.75 1.39
CA VAL A 31 0.44 -11.25 1.45
C VAL A 31 1.17 -10.83 0.17
N ARG A 32 2.31 -10.16 0.33
CA ARG A 32 3.17 -9.72 -0.77
C ARG A 32 4.45 -10.54 -0.83
N GLU A 33 4.79 -10.99 -2.03
CA GLU A 33 6.08 -11.65 -2.28
C GLU A 33 7.25 -10.80 -1.77
N PRO A 34 8.28 -11.42 -1.19
CA PRO A 34 8.55 -12.86 -1.10
C PRO A 34 7.84 -13.61 0.04
N ALA A 35 6.88 -13.02 0.73
CA ALA A 35 6.10 -13.73 1.74
C ALA A 35 5.17 -14.78 1.11
N ARG A 36 4.86 -15.83 1.88
CA ARG A 36 3.93 -16.89 1.50
C ARG A 36 2.99 -17.22 2.65
N ARG A 37 1.70 -17.37 2.35
CA ARG A 37 0.70 -17.96 3.25
C ARG A 37 0.74 -19.49 3.17
N TRP A 38 0.76 -20.14 4.32
CA TRP A 38 0.75 -21.61 4.44
C TRP A 38 -0.66 -22.13 4.69
N ALA A 39 -0.86 -23.44 4.51
CA ALA A 39 -2.16 -24.08 4.68
C ALA A 39 -2.74 -23.95 6.10
N ASN A 40 -1.88 -23.76 7.10
CA ASN A 40 -2.29 -23.51 8.49
C ASN A 40 -2.57 -22.03 8.78
N GLY A 41 -2.67 -21.17 7.76
CA GLY A 41 -2.97 -19.75 7.87
C GLY A 41 -1.78 -18.84 8.21
N THR A 42 -0.63 -19.38 8.63
CA THR A 42 0.55 -18.56 8.97
C THR A 42 1.18 -17.95 7.73
N VAL A 43 1.92 -16.86 7.91
CA VAL A 43 2.61 -16.16 6.81
C VAL A 43 4.10 -16.07 7.10
N SER A 44 4.94 -16.58 6.20
CA SER A 44 6.40 -16.55 6.39
C SER A 44 7.12 -15.77 5.30
N VAL A 45 8.21 -15.11 5.70
CA VAL A 45 9.25 -14.59 4.80
C VAL A 45 10.53 -15.38 5.07
N LEU A 46 10.93 -16.19 4.09
CA LEU A 46 12.09 -17.08 4.20
C LEU A 46 13.31 -16.59 3.39
N LEU A 47 13.17 -15.49 2.66
CA LEU A 47 14.28 -14.87 1.94
C LEU A 47 14.89 -13.74 2.78
N LEU A 48 16.22 -13.73 2.85
CA LEU A 48 17.01 -12.65 3.47
C LEU A 48 17.18 -11.46 2.52
N ILE A 49 16.10 -11.12 1.84
CA ILE A 49 15.99 -9.93 1.00
C ILE A 49 14.95 -9.05 1.72
N PRO A 50 15.20 -7.74 1.83
CA PRO A 50 14.22 -6.82 2.37
C PRO A 50 12.89 -7.00 1.63
N ALA A 51 11.89 -7.47 2.36
CA ALA A 51 10.52 -7.51 1.88
C ALA A 51 9.86 -6.28 2.49
N GLN A 52 9.30 -5.40 1.65
CA GLN A 52 8.63 -4.18 2.11
C GLN A 52 7.38 -4.53 2.95
N ALA A 53 6.24 -3.85 2.79
CA ALA A 53 4.98 -4.30 3.38
C ALA A 53 4.64 -5.73 2.86
N PHE A 54 5.11 -6.76 3.55
CA PHE A 54 5.03 -8.17 3.14
C PHE A 54 3.70 -8.79 3.57
N LEU A 55 3.10 -8.21 4.60
CA LEU A 55 1.77 -8.49 5.10
C LEU A 55 1.11 -7.15 5.37
N TYR A 56 -0.02 -6.88 4.74
CA TYR A 56 -0.70 -5.58 4.87
C TYR A 56 -2.22 -5.67 4.81
N GLY A 57 -2.90 -4.59 5.19
CA GLY A 57 -4.35 -4.59 5.37
C GLY A 57 -4.78 -5.33 6.65
N PRO A 58 -6.03 -5.81 6.74
CA PRO A 58 -7.15 -5.39 5.90
C PRO A 58 -7.37 -3.87 6.00
N PHE A 59 -8.10 -3.31 5.04
CA PHE A 59 -8.52 -1.91 5.07
C PHE A 59 -9.77 -1.80 5.94
N LEU A 60 -9.57 -1.46 7.21
CA LEU A 60 -10.63 -1.40 8.21
C LEU A 60 -11.09 0.03 8.44
N ARG A 61 -12.38 0.30 8.30
CA ARG A 61 -12.93 1.53 8.84
C ARG A 61 -13.36 1.28 10.27
N LEU A 62 -12.97 2.20 11.15
CA LEU A 62 -13.02 2.04 12.60
C LEU A 62 -13.84 3.17 13.21
N SER A 63 -14.64 2.84 14.21
CA SER A 63 -15.29 3.83 15.08
C SER A 63 -14.27 4.65 15.85
N GLN A 64 -14.63 5.86 16.25
CA GLN A 64 -13.79 6.71 17.09
C GLN A 64 -13.44 5.96 18.38
N GLY A 65 -12.17 5.95 18.74
CA GLY A 65 -11.73 5.24 19.94
C GLY A 65 -10.25 4.87 19.92
N ARG A 66 -9.85 4.13 20.95
CA ARG A 66 -8.48 3.63 21.12
C ARG A 66 -8.44 2.16 20.75
N TYR A 67 -7.42 1.77 20.01
CA TYR A 67 -7.26 0.41 19.52
C TYR A 67 -5.86 -0.10 19.78
N ARG A 68 -5.74 -1.41 19.96
CA ARG A 68 -4.47 -2.12 20.07
C ARG A 68 -4.40 -3.20 19.02
N ILE A 69 -3.36 -3.20 18.19
CA ILE A 69 -3.02 -4.34 17.35
C ILE A 69 -1.98 -5.18 18.10
N SER A 70 -2.27 -6.47 18.32
CA SER A 70 -1.31 -7.44 18.85
C SER A 70 -1.00 -8.54 17.85
N PHE A 71 0.20 -9.11 17.94
CA PHE A 71 0.67 -10.15 17.02
C PHE A 71 1.79 -11.00 17.64
N ARG A 72 1.93 -12.23 17.15
CA ARG A 72 3.05 -13.14 17.46
C ARG A 72 3.78 -13.49 16.17
N CYS A 73 5.09 -13.27 16.22
CA CYS A 73 5.97 -13.55 15.10
C CYS A 73 7.13 -14.43 15.54
N GLY A 74 7.24 -15.62 14.94
CA GLY A 74 8.40 -16.48 15.11
C GLY A 74 9.59 -15.92 14.33
N VAL A 75 10.74 -15.78 14.99
CA VAL A 75 11.99 -15.31 14.38
C VAL A 75 13.07 -16.39 14.38
N ARG A 76 13.67 -16.63 13.22
CA ARG A 76 14.81 -17.55 13.04
C ARG A 76 15.95 -16.81 12.34
N MET A 77 17.19 -17.25 12.61
CA MET A 77 18.42 -16.69 12.02
C MET A 77 18.51 -15.15 12.04
N PRO A 78 18.42 -14.48 13.22
CA PRO A 78 18.60 -13.03 13.27
C PRO A 78 20.06 -12.67 13.00
N LEU A 79 20.33 -12.07 11.84
CA LEU A 79 21.68 -11.80 11.36
C LEU A 79 22.28 -10.49 11.90
N GLN A 80 21.43 -9.56 12.33
CA GLN A 80 21.85 -8.23 12.78
C GLN A 80 21.70 -8.01 14.30
N GLY A 81 21.46 -9.04 15.11
CA GLY A 81 21.37 -8.90 16.57
C GLY A 81 20.26 -7.93 16.99
N ASP A 82 20.63 -6.82 17.66
CA ASP A 82 19.71 -5.83 18.24
C ASP A 82 19.14 -4.82 17.22
N HIS A 83 19.49 -4.95 15.94
CA HIS A 83 18.83 -4.16 14.90
C HIS A 83 17.41 -4.68 14.65
N PRO A 84 16.45 -3.81 14.28
CA PRO A 84 15.09 -4.23 13.98
C PRO A 84 15.05 -5.30 12.87
N ALA A 85 14.21 -6.31 13.06
CA ALA A 85 13.89 -7.31 12.04
C ALA A 85 12.54 -7.07 11.36
N LEU A 86 11.62 -6.44 12.10
CA LEU A 86 10.24 -6.18 11.69
C LEU A 86 9.87 -4.73 12.05
N GLY A 87 9.11 -4.06 11.19
CA GLY A 87 8.42 -2.81 11.50
C GLY A 87 6.91 -2.94 11.31
N LEU A 88 6.12 -2.26 12.13
CA LEU A 88 4.66 -2.18 12.03
C LEU A 88 4.21 -0.73 11.87
N GLU A 89 3.51 -0.42 10.77
CA GLU A 89 2.82 0.86 10.54
C GLU A 89 1.31 0.69 10.72
N VAL A 90 0.68 1.63 11.41
CA VAL A 90 -0.78 1.82 11.38
C VAL A 90 -1.07 3.09 10.60
N VAL A 91 -1.79 2.98 9.49
CA VAL A 91 -1.97 4.07 8.52
C VAL A 91 -3.43 4.24 8.16
N ALA A 92 -3.99 5.45 8.31
CA ALA A 92 -5.32 5.79 7.81
C ALA A 92 -5.26 6.42 6.41
N GLN A 93 -6.24 6.12 5.55
CA GLN A 93 -6.35 6.59 4.16
C GLN A 93 -5.06 6.41 3.35
N ASN A 94 -4.32 5.33 3.60
CA ASN A 94 -3.01 5.02 3.02
C ASN A 94 -1.88 6.05 3.27
N ARG A 95 -2.12 7.07 4.09
CA ARG A 95 -1.26 8.27 4.15
C ARG A 95 -1.04 8.85 5.56
N ILE A 96 -2.01 8.75 6.46
CA ILE A 96 -1.94 9.33 7.81
C ILE A 96 -1.35 8.29 8.75
N LEU A 97 -0.08 8.46 9.16
CA LEU A 97 0.53 7.57 10.14
C LEU A 97 -0.08 7.80 11.52
N ARG A 98 -0.63 6.74 12.11
CA ARG A 98 -1.24 6.76 13.44
C ARG A 98 -0.35 6.13 14.50
N ALA A 99 0.41 5.11 14.12
CA ALA A 99 1.42 4.52 14.98
C ALA A 99 2.54 3.86 14.16
N TRP A 100 3.71 3.78 14.76
CA TRP A 100 4.87 3.10 14.19
C TRP A 100 5.72 2.48 15.30
N ARG A 101 6.17 1.23 15.09
CA ARG A 101 7.11 0.56 15.99
C ARG A 101 8.04 -0.39 15.25
N ASP A 102 9.29 -0.42 15.70
CA ASP A 102 10.32 -1.37 15.29
C ASP A 102 10.48 -2.49 16.32
N PHE A 103 10.62 -3.73 15.84
CA PHE A 103 10.82 -4.90 16.67
C PHE A 103 12.12 -5.59 16.31
N THR A 104 12.96 -5.80 17.32
CA THR A 104 14.19 -6.60 17.24
C THR A 104 13.86 -8.09 17.31
N ALA A 105 14.84 -8.94 17.00
CA ALA A 105 14.66 -10.37 17.18
C ALA A 105 14.47 -10.78 18.66
N ALA A 106 15.00 -9.99 19.61
CA ALA A 106 14.78 -10.22 21.03
C ALA A 106 13.33 -9.91 21.41
N ASP A 107 12.80 -8.78 20.93
CA ASP A 107 11.39 -8.40 21.13
C ASP A 107 10.46 -9.50 20.61
N LEU A 108 10.66 -9.94 19.36
CA LEU A 108 9.80 -10.97 18.76
C LEU A 108 9.84 -12.33 19.47
N ARG A 109 10.92 -12.64 20.22
CA ARG A 109 11.03 -13.89 21.00
C ARG A 109 10.37 -13.81 22.37
N SER A 110 10.15 -12.61 22.91
CA SER A 110 9.54 -12.43 24.23
C SER A 110 8.05 -12.81 24.26
N GLY A 111 7.44 -13.01 23.09
CA GLY A 111 6.08 -13.49 22.94
C GLY A 111 5.23 -12.53 22.11
N GLU A 112 4.02 -12.25 22.61
CA GLU A 112 3.08 -11.35 21.96
C GLU A 112 3.58 -9.90 21.99
N GLN A 113 3.53 -9.26 20.84
CA GLN A 113 3.89 -7.86 20.65
C GLN A 113 2.64 -7.04 20.39
N SER A 114 2.68 -5.75 20.70
CA SER A 114 1.55 -4.86 20.45
C SER A 114 1.93 -3.42 20.15
N VAL A 115 1.02 -2.72 19.48
CA VAL A 115 1.05 -1.29 19.20
C VAL A 115 -0.35 -0.73 19.43
N THR A 116 -0.44 0.36 20.18
CA THR A 116 -1.70 1.08 20.44
C THR A 116 -1.78 2.34 19.60
N PHE A 117 -2.98 2.68 19.13
CA PHE A 117 -3.23 3.86 18.31
C PHE A 117 -4.64 4.40 18.53
N ASP A 118 -4.81 5.70 18.26
CA ASP A 118 -6.10 6.38 18.37
C ASP A 118 -6.72 6.60 16.99
N VAL A 119 -8.03 6.39 16.90
CA VAL A 119 -8.91 6.74 15.78
C VAL A 119 -9.66 8.02 16.17
N PRO A 120 -9.24 9.20 15.68
CA PRO A 120 -9.92 10.45 16.00
C PRO A 120 -11.22 10.59 15.18
N LEU A 121 -12.11 11.47 15.63
CA LEU A 121 -13.43 11.66 15.00
C LEU A 121 -13.31 11.95 13.49
N GLU A 122 -12.34 12.76 13.07
CA GLU A 122 -12.18 13.16 11.66
C GLU A 122 -11.75 12.01 10.74
N LEU A 123 -11.34 10.86 11.30
CA LEU A 123 -10.97 9.65 10.57
C LEU A 123 -11.93 8.49 10.85
N SER A 124 -12.87 8.67 11.76
CA SER A 124 -13.75 7.60 12.17
C SER A 124 -14.96 7.45 11.24
N ILE A 125 -15.72 6.37 11.45
CA ILE A 125 -17.02 6.16 10.80
C ILE A 125 -17.99 7.31 11.17
N GLU A 126 -17.98 7.73 12.43
CA GLU A 126 -18.89 8.76 12.96
C GLU A 126 -18.61 10.16 12.39
N GLY A 127 -17.36 10.48 12.06
CA GLY A 127 -17.01 11.77 11.46
C GLY A 127 -17.33 11.89 9.97
N GLY A 128 -17.91 10.86 9.35
CA GLY A 128 -18.31 10.87 7.93
C GLY A 128 -17.16 10.80 6.93
N ALA A 129 -15.90 10.91 7.38
CA ALA A 129 -14.73 10.72 6.53
C ALA A 129 -14.50 9.24 6.19
N ASP A 130 -14.97 8.33 7.05
CA ASP A 130 -14.99 6.88 6.82
C ASP A 130 -13.63 6.37 6.31
N ALA A 131 -12.56 6.77 7.01
CA ALA A 131 -11.20 6.52 6.56
C ALA A 131 -10.81 5.05 6.75
N PRO A 132 -10.33 4.35 5.70
CA PRO A 132 -9.80 3.00 5.88
C PRO A 132 -8.43 3.04 6.57
N PHE A 133 -8.30 2.28 7.65
CA PHE A 133 -7.06 1.99 8.36
C PHE A 133 -6.42 0.73 7.78
N GLU A 134 -5.13 0.79 7.56
CA GLU A 134 -4.30 -0.30 7.06
C GLU A 134 -3.18 -0.57 8.06
N PHE A 135 -2.87 -1.84 8.27
CA PHE A 135 -1.75 -2.30 9.08
C PHE A 135 -0.69 -2.83 8.13
N ARG A 136 0.57 -2.37 8.22
CA ARG A 136 1.65 -2.79 7.32
C ARG A 136 2.82 -3.35 8.10
N PHE A 137 3.16 -4.60 7.83
CA PHE A 137 4.33 -5.25 8.39
C PHE A 137 5.48 -5.25 7.39
N THR A 138 6.60 -4.63 7.76
CA THR A 138 7.80 -4.51 6.92
C THR A 138 8.91 -5.41 7.43
N HIS A 139 9.51 -6.21 6.55
CA HIS A 139 10.63 -7.10 6.88
C HIS A 139 11.97 -6.53 6.37
N PHE A 140 12.93 -6.32 7.28
CA PHE A 140 14.16 -5.62 6.94
C PHE A 140 15.26 -6.47 6.28
N GLY A 141 15.00 -7.75 6.00
CA GLY A 141 15.92 -8.61 5.25
C GLY A 141 17.03 -9.26 6.09
N ASN A 142 16.89 -9.25 7.42
CA ASN A 142 17.93 -9.68 8.35
C ASN A 142 17.48 -10.82 9.29
N ALA A 143 16.33 -11.43 9.05
CA ALA A 143 15.86 -12.62 9.75
C ALA A 143 14.89 -13.44 8.90
N TRP A 144 14.56 -14.65 9.31
CA TRP A 144 13.38 -15.36 8.82
C TRP A 144 12.22 -15.12 9.78
N LEU A 145 11.10 -14.66 9.24
CA LEU A 145 9.93 -14.29 10.02
C LEU A 145 8.76 -15.21 9.68
N THR A 146 7.98 -15.57 10.69
CA THR A 146 6.71 -16.29 10.53
C THR A 146 5.64 -15.65 11.42
N MET A 147 4.74 -14.91 10.80
CA MET A 147 3.57 -14.34 11.45
C MET A 147 2.57 -15.46 11.76
N ARG A 148 2.21 -15.62 13.03
CA ARG A 148 1.33 -16.69 13.51
C ARG A 148 -0.08 -16.19 13.80
N ASP A 149 -0.19 -15.00 14.37
CA ASP A 149 -1.44 -14.33 14.65
C ASP A 149 -1.27 -12.82 14.52
N VAL A 150 -2.38 -12.15 14.21
CA VAL A 150 -2.53 -10.68 14.24
C VAL A 150 -3.97 -10.44 14.66
N THR A 151 -4.16 -9.65 15.73
CA THR A 151 -5.47 -9.40 16.33
C THR A 151 -5.61 -7.92 16.62
N LEU A 152 -6.75 -7.34 16.22
CA LEU A 152 -7.13 -5.99 16.60
C LEU A 152 -8.05 -6.04 17.81
N HIS A 153 -7.77 -5.21 18.80
CA HIS A 153 -8.57 -5.07 20.01
C HIS A 153 -9.11 -3.63 20.05
N SER A 154 -10.41 -3.46 20.28
CA SER A 154 -10.93 -2.19 20.76
C SER A 154 -10.60 -2.06 22.25
N GLU A 155 -10.05 -0.93 22.66
CA GLU A 155 -9.83 -0.63 24.07
C GLU A 155 -10.98 0.27 24.55
N ALA A 156 -11.58 -0.09 25.69
CA ALA A 156 -12.60 0.76 26.30
C ALA A 156 -12.00 2.15 26.57
N SER A 157 -12.80 3.19 26.33
CA SER A 157 -12.45 4.60 26.56
C SER A 157 -12.13 4.83 28.04
N GLY A 158 -10.91 4.53 28.46
CA GLY A 158 -10.36 4.95 29.74
C GLY A 158 -10.17 6.47 29.77
N ASP A 159 -10.09 7.02 30.99
CA ASP A 159 -9.93 8.46 31.20
C ASP A 159 -8.72 8.98 30.36
N PRO A 160 -8.91 9.96 29.47
CA PRO A 160 -7.87 10.41 28.53
C PRO A 160 -6.57 10.83 29.21
N ALA A 161 -6.64 11.23 30.48
CA ALA A 161 -5.53 11.77 31.27
C ALA A 161 -4.44 10.73 31.62
N ASP A 162 -4.78 9.43 31.73
CA ASP A 162 -3.83 8.39 32.15
C ASP A 162 -3.21 7.60 30.99
N SER A 163 -3.60 7.93 29.77
CA SER A 163 -3.26 7.13 28.60
C SER A 163 -2.11 7.77 27.81
N LEU A 164 -0.95 7.10 27.78
CA LEU A 164 0.18 7.54 26.96
C LEU A 164 -0.28 7.68 25.50
N PRO A 165 0.09 8.77 24.79
CA PRO A 165 -0.35 8.98 23.42
C PRO A 165 0.11 7.84 22.50
N ALA A 166 -0.66 7.56 21.45
CA ALA A 166 -0.27 6.66 20.36
C ALA A 166 1.19 6.93 19.94
N ALA A 167 2.10 6.02 20.29
CA ALA A 167 3.52 6.29 20.17
C ALA A 167 3.99 6.04 18.72
N ILE A 168 4.29 7.13 18.01
CA ILE A 168 5.22 7.06 16.88
C ILE A 168 6.62 6.94 17.50
N GLU A 169 7.11 5.70 17.63
CA GLU A 169 8.44 5.45 18.19
C GLU A 169 9.56 5.93 17.25
N ALA A 170 10.78 5.98 17.77
CA ALA A 170 11.95 6.29 16.97
C ALA A 170 12.16 5.23 15.86
N TRP A 171 12.42 5.68 14.63
CA TRP A 171 12.87 4.77 13.57
C TRP A 171 14.34 4.44 13.79
N ARG A 172 14.67 3.16 13.94
CA ARG A 172 16.05 2.67 14.10
C ARG A 172 16.62 2.34 12.72
N LEU A 173 17.46 3.24 12.18
CA LEU A 173 17.85 3.24 10.77
C LEU A 173 19.16 2.52 10.47
N LEU A 174 20.07 2.40 11.45
CA LEU A 174 21.43 1.90 11.18
C LEU A 174 21.45 0.52 10.50
N GLY A 175 20.68 -0.45 11.03
CA GLY A 175 20.57 -1.79 10.44
C GLY A 175 20.03 -1.80 9.00
N ARG A 176 19.12 -0.87 8.68
CA ARG A 176 18.48 -0.73 7.36
C ARG A 176 19.42 -0.18 6.30
N LEU A 177 20.40 0.62 6.72
CA LEU A 177 21.39 1.22 5.82
C LEU A 177 22.52 0.25 5.51
N ARG A 178 22.64 -0.90 6.19
CA ARG A 178 23.75 -1.83 5.97
C ARG A 178 23.58 -2.56 4.65
N THR A 179 24.67 -2.64 3.91
CA THR A 179 24.77 -3.47 2.69
C THR A 179 24.78 -4.96 3.00
N LEU A 180 25.32 -5.34 4.16
CA LEU A 180 25.40 -6.73 4.62
C LEU A 180 24.81 -6.88 6.03
N PRO A 181 23.99 -7.91 6.27
CA PRO A 181 23.37 -8.17 7.56
C PRO A 181 24.38 -8.81 8.51
N ARG A 182 25.17 -7.98 9.21
CA ARG A 182 26.06 -8.40 10.29
C ARG A 182 25.56 -7.86 11.62
N SER A 183 25.91 -8.49 12.73
CA SER A 183 25.57 -8.00 14.07
C SER A 183 26.39 -6.76 14.47
N GLY A 184 25.98 -6.09 15.55
CA GLY A 184 26.71 -5.00 16.20
C GLY A 184 26.73 -3.68 15.41
N GLY A 185 27.67 -2.81 15.77
CA GLY A 185 27.86 -1.50 15.14
C GLY A 185 28.51 -1.58 13.74
N VAL A 186 28.60 -0.42 13.08
CA VAL A 186 29.26 -0.28 11.77
C VAL A 186 30.59 0.45 11.93
N SER A 187 31.69 -0.25 11.70
CA SER A 187 33.02 0.36 11.71
C SER A 187 33.30 1.10 10.39
N LEU A 188 33.65 2.38 10.47
CA LEU A 188 34.14 3.21 9.37
C LEU A 188 35.59 3.62 9.68
N SER A 189 36.47 3.52 8.70
CA SER A 189 37.88 3.92 8.84
C SER A 189 38.36 4.65 7.59
N PRO A 190 39.49 5.38 7.64
CA PRO A 190 40.05 6.08 6.48
C PRO A 190 40.32 5.21 5.26
N VAL A 191 40.59 3.92 5.50
CA VAL A 191 40.84 2.92 4.45
C VAL A 191 39.57 2.18 4.01
N SER A 192 38.45 2.36 4.73
CA SER A 192 37.20 1.69 4.40
C SER A 192 36.47 2.37 3.25
N ILE A 193 35.83 1.58 2.40
CA ILE A 193 34.93 2.07 1.36
C ILE A 193 33.52 2.11 1.95
N SER A 194 33.07 3.27 2.41
CA SER A 194 31.79 3.42 3.13
C SER A 194 30.59 2.88 2.33
N ARG A 195 30.59 3.04 1.00
CA ARG A 195 29.53 2.53 0.12
C ARG A 195 29.40 1.00 0.10
N LEU A 196 30.45 0.28 0.49
CA LEU A 196 30.40 -1.18 0.62
C LEU A 196 29.85 -1.61 1.99
N LYS A 197 29.68 -0.69 2.94
CA LYS A 197 29.18 -0.96 4.31
C LYS A 197 27.79 -0.36 4.54
N LEU A 198 27.55 0.81 3.96
CA LEU A 198 26.33 1.59 4.09
C LEU A 198 25.82 1.95 2.68
N GLY A 199 24.58 1.58 2.41
CA GLY A 199 23.89 1.80 1.15
C GLY A 199 22.59 2.59 1.34
N ARG A 200 21.65 2.36 0.42
CA ARG A 200 20.28 2.88 0.57
C ARG A 200 19.55 2.08 1.65
N SER A 201 18.62 2.73 2.34
CA SER A 201 17.74 2.06 3.28
C SER A 201 16.99 0.92 2.58
N SER A 202 17.07 -0.28 3.15
CA SER A 202 16.36 -1.46 2.69
C SER A 202 14.84 -1.34 2.79
N GLY A 203 14.35 -0.56 3.75
CA GLY A 203 12.93 -0.20 3.90
C GLY A 203 12.59 1.14 3.23
N ILE A 204 11.37 1.24 2.70
CA ILE A 204 10.80 2.54 2.29
C ILE A 204 10.52 3.33 3.57
N LEU A 205 11.19 4.46 3.74
CA LEU A 205 10.87 5.41 4.79
C LEU A 205 10.05 6.54 4.19
N ARG A 206 8.89 6.80 4.76
CA ARG A 206 8.03 7.93 4.42
C ARG A 206 7.61 8.56 5.74
N LEU A 207 7.66 9.89 5.82
CA LEU A 207 7.49 10.61 7.07
C LEU A 207 6.30 11.57 6.96
N PRO A 208 5.44 11.65 8.00
CA PRO A 208 4.48 12.74 8.12
C PRO A 208 5.16 14.12 8.11
N VAL A 209 4.39 15.15 7.90
CA VAL A 209 4.81 16.55 7.98
C VAL A 209 5.33 16.82 9.38
N GLY A 210 6.37 17.63 9.48
CA GLY A 210 6.84 18.11 10.77
C GLY A 210 8.36 18.16 10.89
N THR A 211 8.80 18.34 12.12
CA THR A 211 10.22 18.49 12.45
C THR A 211 10.74 17.19 13.04
N TYR A 212 11.89 16.75 12.55
CA TYR A 212 12.53 15.51 12.93
C TYR A 212 13.92 15.76 13.47
N ARG A 213 14.36 14.91 14.40
CA ARG A 213 15.74 14.86 14.90
C ARG A 213 16.38 13.54 14.52
N VAL A 214 17.60 13.61 14.03
CA VAL A 214 18.48 12.47 13.81
C VAL A 214 19.47 12.42 14.96
N ASP A 215 19.49 11.30 15.68
CA ASP A 215 20.40 11.03 16.79
C ASP A 215 21.40 9.94 16.35
N LEU A 216 22.70 10.20 16.47
CA LEU A 216 23.77 9.26 16.15
C LEU A 216 24.61 8.99 17.40
N ALA A 217 24.64 7.72 17.84
CA ALA A 217 25.59 7.24 18.83
C ALA A 217 26.80 6.58 18.13
N CYS A 218 28.02 6.95 18.52
CA CYS A 218 29.23 6.38 17.94
C CYS A 218 30.43 6.41 18.90
N ASP A 219 31.43 5.58 18.65
CA ASP A 219 32.74 5.71 19.29
C ASP A 219 33.76 6.26 18.31
N LEU A 220 34.49 7.29 18.70
CA LEU A 220 35.72 7.70 18.02
C LEU A 220 36.88 6.82 18.50
N LYS A 221 37.52 6.09 17.58
CA LYS A 221 38.74 5.30 17.85
C LYS A 221 40.04 6.04 17.55
N GLY A 222 39.95 7.11 16.76
CA GLY A 222 41.08 8.00 16.44
C GLY A 222 40.76 8.90 15.25
N ALA A 223 41.41 10.06 15.17
CA ALA A 223 41.26 11.01 14.07
C ALA A 223 42.62 11.57 13.65
N ARG A 224 42.79 11.89 12.37
CA ARG A 224 44.01 12.54 11.86
C ARG A 224 44.06 14.01 12.26
N ARG A 225 42.93 14.70 12.19
CA ARG A 225 42.76 16.11 12.55
C ARG A 225 41.43 16.31 13.26
N GLN A 226 41.44 16.94 14.42
CA GLN A 226 40.26 17.02 15.26
C GLN A 226 39.17 17.96 14.71
N ALA A 227 39.58 19.13 14.23
CA ALA A 227 38.69 20.15 13.68
C ALA A 227 38.13 19.83 12.28
N ASP A 228 38.77 18.91 11.53
CA ASP A 228 38.36 18.59 10.15
C ASP A 228 37.10 17.70 10.14
N PRO A 229 36.21 17.86 9.15
CA PRO A 229 35.02 17.00 9.00
C PRO A 229 35.39 15.51 8.97
N ALA A 230 34.66 14.71 9.74
CA ALA A 230 34.87 13.27 9.84
C ALA A 230 33.69 12.48 9.26
N LEU A 231 32.46 12.96 9.50
CA LEU A 231 31.23 12.30 9.06
C LEU A 231 30.19 13.32 8.60
N GLU A 232 29.41 12.97 7.59
CA GLU A 232 28.23 13.71 7.13
C GLU A 232 27.06 12.76 6.92
N ILE A 233 25.87 13.20 7.33
CA ILE A 233 24.60 12.50 7.17
C ILE A 233 23.67 13.43 6.40
N ALA A 234 23.36 13.09 5.16
CA ALA A 234 22.41 13.83 4.33
C ALA A 234 21.07 13.11 4.29
N VAL A 235 20.00 13.86 4.53
CA VAL A 235 18.60 13.39 4.41
C VAL A 235 18.04 13.96 3.12
N LYS A 236 17.61 13.08 2.21
CA LYS A 236 17.08 13.49 0.91
C LYS A 236 15.91 12.63 0.50
N THR A 237 15.01 13.15 -0.31
CA THR A 237 14.05 12.30 -1.03
C THR A 237 14.78 11.49 -2.11
N ARG A 238 14.19 10.36 -2.53
CA ARG A 238 14.77 9.48 -3.57
C ARG A 238 14.96 10.15 -4.93
N ASP A 239 14.15 11.16 -5.23
CA ASP A 239 14.27 11.99 -6.43
C ASP A 239 15.28 13.13 -6.30
N GLY A 240 15.89 13.31 -5.13
CA GLY A 240 17.08 14.13 -4.91
C GLY A 240 16.88 15.40 -4.08
N THR A 241 15.65 15.74 -3.69
CA THR A 241 15.34 16.92 -2.88
C THR A 241 16.00 16.82 -1.52
N SER A 242 16.75 17.84 -1.12
CA SER A 242 17.43 17.87 0.17
C SER A 242 16.49 18.27 1.28
N LEU A 243 16.49 17.52 2.39
CA LEU A 243 15.68 17.80 3.58
C LEU A 243 16.54 18.30 4.74
N GLY A 244 17.73 17.74 4.91
CA GLY A 244 18.63 18.12 5.99
C GLY A 244 20.06 17.57 5.83
N LEU A 245 20.99 18.16 6.56
CA LEU A 245 22.41 17.81 6.54
C LEU A 245 23.03 17.98 7.92
N GLY A 246 23.52 16.89 8.51
CA GLY A 246 24.40 16.94 9.68
C GLY A 246 25.83 16.70 9.26
N ARG A 247 26.75 17.62 9.53
CA ARG A 247 28.19 17.46 9.30
C ARG A 247 28.93 17.61 10.63
N PHE A 248 29.76 16.63 10.96
CA PHE A 248 30.41 16.53 12.26
C PHE A 248 31.93 16.38 12.06
N ASN A 249 32.70 17.15 12.82
CA ASN A 249 34.14 16.97 12.93
C ASN A 249 34.46 15.86 13.95
N ALA A 250 35.74 15.58 14.18
CA ALA A 250 36.10 14.52 15.12
C ALA A 250 35.86 14.92 16.59
N ASP A 251 36.00 16.20 16.95
CA ASP A 251 35.67 16.71 18.29
C ASP A 251 34.20 16.52 18.65
N ASP A 252 33.29 16.71 17.68
CA ASP A 252 31.87 16.44 17.85
C ASP A 252 31.61 14.96 18.11
N LEU A 253 32.23 14.09 17.31
CA LEU A 253 32.05 12.65 17.42
C LEU A 253 32.73 12.05 18.66
N ALA A 254 33.75 12.72 19.21
CA ALA A 254 34.42 12.33 20.46
C ALA A 254 33.47 12.39 21.67
N LYS A 255 32.41 13.22 21.60
CA LYS A 255 31.35 13.31 22.63
C LYS A 255 30.51 12.02 22.71
N GLY A 256 30.66 11.11 21.76
CA GLY A 256 29.96 9.83 21.70
C GLY A 256 28.53 9.90 21.16
N HIS A 257 27.93 11.09 21.16
CA HIS A 257 26.58 11.34 20.67
C HIS A 257 26.50 12.68 19.92
N VAL A 258 25.94 12.68 18.72
CA VAL A 258 25.68 13.89 17.93
C VAL A 258 24.26 13.86 17.37
N SER A 259 23.67 15.04 17.14
CA SER A 259 22.33 15.13 16.57
C SER A 259 22.17 16.34 15.65
N PHE A 260 21.18 16.30 14.78
CA PHE A 260 20.72 17.44 13.98
C PHE A 260 19.24 17.33 13.66
N THR A 261 18.60 18.44 13.31
CA THR A 261 17.17 18.49 12.97
C THR A 261 16.94 18.80 11.50
N PHE A 262 15.77 18.40 10.99
CA PHE A 262 15.31 18.77 9.64
C PHE A 262 13.78 18.79 9.58
N GLY A 263 13.25 19.53 8.61
CA GLY A 263 11.82 19.61 8.33
C GLY A 263 11.41 18.68 7.18
N VAL A 264 10.27 18.02 7.31
CA VAL A 264 9.56 17.37 6.20
C VAL A 264 8.38 18.25 5.83
N PRO A 265 8.45 18.99 4.71
CA PRO A 265 7.35 19.85 4.27
C PRO A 265 6.18 19.03 3.75
N MET A 266 5.00 19.65 3.71
CA MET A 266 3.73 19.00 3.37
C MET A 266 3.74 18.36 1.97
N ASP A 267 4.38 18.99 0.98
CA ASP A 267 4.48 18.51 -0.40
C ASP A 267 5.38 17.28 -0.59
N LEU A 268 6.24 17.00 0.41
CA LEU A 268 7.13 15.84 0.46
C LEU A 268 6.70 14.80 1.50
N SER A 269 5.73 15.14 2.36
CA SER A 269 5.30 14.30 3.47
C SER A 269 4.36 13.16 3.02
N MET A 270 3.98 12.32 3.98
CA MET A 270 2.93 11.34 3.74
C MET A 270 1.53 11.92 3.71
N ASP A 271 1.30 13.07 4.32
CA ASP A 271 -0.06 13.55 4.58
C ASP A 271 -0.74 14.07 3.31
N VAL A 272 0.05 14.51 2.33
CA VAL A 272 -0.46 15.20 1.14
C VAL A 272 0.19 14.67 -0.15
N GLY A 273 -0.64 14.50 -1.19
CA GLY A 273 -0.19 14.05 -2.51
C GLY A 273 0.37 12.62 -2.52
N VAL A 274 1.48 12.43 -3.24
CA VAL A 274 2.17 11.14 -3.36
C VAL A 274 3.35 11.13 -2.40
N PRO A 275 3.36 10.26 -1.37
CA PRO A 275 4.41 10.22 -0.37
C PRO A 275 5.78 10.00 -1.00
N ARG A 276 6.72 10.92 -0.74
CA ARG A 276 8.11 10.77 -1.21
C ARG A 276 8.86 9.84 -0.29
N THR A 277 9.62 8.92 -0.88
CA THR A 277 10.52 8.09 -0.09
C THR A 277 11.74 8.90 0.32
N ILE A 278 12.06 8.88 1.61
CA ILE A 278 13.19 9.56 2.22
C ILE A 278 14.33 8.56 2.39
N ASP A 279 15.52 8.95 1.96
CA ASP A 279 16.76 8.19 2.05
C ASP A 279 17.77 8.97 2.91
N PHE A 280 18.58 8.21 3.66
CA PHE A 280 19.73 8.71 4.41
C PHE A 280 21.00 8.32 3.68
N ARG A 281 21.93 9.27 3.51
CA ARG A 281 23.25 9.03 2.93
C ARG A 281 24.33 9.41 3.92
N ILE A 282 25.20 8.46 4.22
CA ILE A 282 26.33 8.66 5.11
C ILE A 282 27.59 8.80 4.27
N ARG A 283 28.28 9.93 4.42
CA ARG A 283 29.58 10.20 3.82
C ARG A 283 30.63 10.25 4.93
N HIS A 284 31.66 9.42 4.78
CA HIS A 284 32.84 9.44 5.63
C HIS A 284 33.96 10.20 4.92
N PHE A 285 34.59 11.16 5.60
CA PHE A 285 35.63 12.01 5.01
C PHE A 285 37.03 11.41 5.12
N ARG A 286 37.15 10.15 5.56
CA ARG A 286 38.44 9.47 5.78
C ARG A 286 39.37 10.17 6.78
N ASN A 287 38.81 11.02 7.64
CA ASN A 287 39.55 11.71 8.69
C ASN A 287 39.62 10.91 10.01
N ALA A 288 38.60 10.08 10.30
CA ALA A 288 38.47 9.38 11.58
C ALA A 288 38.18 7.88 11.44
N SER A 289 38.54 7.10 12.46
CA SER A 289 38.07 5.73 12.67
C SER A 289 36.91 5.74 13.66
N LEU A 290 35.74 5.30 13.23
CA LEU A 290 34.47 5.38 13.95
C LEU A 290 33.83 4.00 14.10
N LEU A 291 33.17 3.75 15.22
CA LEU A 291 32.20 2.67 15.38
C LEU A 291 30.81 3.28 15.56
N LEU A 292 29.97 3.24 14.53
CA LEU A 292 28.58 3.69 14.63
C LEU A 292 27.77 2.66 15.39
N ARG A 293 27.11 3.06 16.49
CA ARG A 293 26.32 2.17 17.36
C ARG A 293 24.84 2.23 17.04
N SER A 294 24.28 3.42 16.87
CA SER A 294 22.89 3.62 16.46
C SER A 294 22.76 4.81 15.52
N LEU A 295 21.64 4.85 14.80
CA LEU A 295 21.19 5.99 14.01
C LEU A 295 19.67 6.00 14.13
N ASP A 296 19.15 6.90 14.93
CA ASP A 296 17.75 6.94 15.32
C ASP A 296 17.12 8.22 14.79
N LEU A 297 15.89 8.12 14.32
CA LEU A 297 15.11 9.26 13.84
C LEU A 297 13.88 9.41 14.72
N ARG A 298 13.63 10.62 15.23
CA ARG A 298 12.49 10.94 16.09
C ARG A 298 11.70 12.10 15.52
N ARG A 299 10.38 12.03 15.58
CA ARG A 299 9.52 13.18 15.30
C ARG A 299 9.48 14.05 16.55
N LEU A 300 9.84 15.33 16.43
CA LEU A 300 9.82 16.30 17.52
C LEU A 300 8.47 17.01 17.61
N SER A 301 7.93 17.42 16.46
CA SER A 301 6.66 18.14 16.39
C SER A 301 5.95 17.87 15.06
N PRO A 302 4.61 18.00 15.01
CA PRO A 302 3.85 17.91 13.77
C PRO A 302 4.01 19.16 12.89
N GLN A 303 4.52 20.26 13.44
CA GLN A 303 4.78 21.49 12.70
C GLN A 303 6.19 21.50 12.10
N VAL A 304 6.33 22.08 10.91
CA VAL A 304 7.64 22.31 10.29
C VAL A 304 8.20 23.59 10.88
N VAL A 305 9.23 23.48 11.72
CA VAL A 305 10.00 24.65 12.14
C VAL A 305 10.95 25.00 11.00
N ALA A 306 10.91 26.25 10.55
CA ALA A 306 11.87 26.75 9.57
C ALA A 306 13.29 26.47 10.09
N PRO A 307 14.20 25.90 9.27
CA PRO A 307 15.50 25.47 9.74
C PRO A 307 16.26 26.64 10.41
N SER A 308 16.57 26.48 11.69
CA SER A 308 17.39 27.43 12.45
C SER A 308 18.88 27.12 12.27
N MET A 309 19.43 27.26 11.06
CA MET A 309 20.90 27.22 10.86
C MET A 309 21.34 28.06 9.65
N SER A 310 22.17 29.06 9.95
CA SER A 310 23.20 29.72 9.12
C SER A 310 23.34 29.26 7.66
N GLU A 311 22.56 29.88 6.78
CA GLU A 311 22.50 29.62 5.34
C GLU A 311 23.63 30.27 4.49
N ARG A 312 24.85 30.44 5.03
CA ARG A 312 25.92 31.17 4.29
C ARG A 312 26.79 30.34 3.35
N ASP A 313 26.67 29.01 3.30
CA ASP A 313 27.57 28.19 2.46
C ASP A 313 26.90 27.01 1.73
N GLN A 314 25.59 27.07 1.48
CA GLN A 314 24.99 26.11 0.56
C GLN A 314 25.27 26.55 -0.89
N PRO A 315 25.94 25.73 -1.72
CA PRO A 315 25.91 25.95 -3.16
C PRO A 315 24.46 25.93 -3.59
N ARG A 316 23.99 27.04 -4.17
CA ARG A 316 22.65 27.15 -4.78
C ARG A 316 22.38 25.86 -5.55
N PRO A 317 21.30 25.12 -5.24
CA PRO A 317 20.96 23.94 -6.01
C PRO A 317 20.87 24.38 -7.46
N VAL A 318 21.68 23.74 -8.32
CA VAL A 318 21.62 23.90 -9.77
C VAL A 318 20.14 23.74 -10.11
N ARG A 319 19.51 24.82 -10.61
CA ARG A 319 18.13 24.79 -11.10
C ARG A 319 18.10 23.76 -12.22
N HIS A 320 17.71 22.54 -11.88
CA HIS A 320 17.34 21.56 -12.88
C HIS A 320 16.19 22.17 -13.70
N PRO A 321 16.16 21.98 -15.03
CA PRO A 321 15.00 22.37 -15.82
C PRO A 321 13.75 21.80 -15.13
N THR A 322 12.77 22.66 -14.84
CA THR A 322 11.56 22.30 -14.10
C THR A 322 10.87 21.18 -14.87
N ARG A 323 10.80 19.98 -14.28
CA ARG A 323 10.10 18.84 -14.88
C ARG A 323 8.64 19.24 -15.10
N LYS A 324 8.09 18.90 -16.26
CA LYS A 324 6.66 19.10 -16.52
C LYS A 324 5.83 18.29 -15.52
N ARG A 325 4.75 18.84 -15.01
CA ARG A 325 3.86 18.26 -14.00
C ARG A 325 2.64 17.68 -14.71
N ILE A 326 2.43 16.38 -14.54
CA ILE A 326 1.30 15.67 -15.10
C ILE A 326 0.40 15.19 -13.97
N VAL A 327 -0.89 15.47 -14.08
CA VAL A 327 -1.93 14.82 -13.27
C VAL A 327 -2.60 13.74 -14.11
N ILE A 328 -2.73 12.54 -13.57
CA ILE A 328 -3.45 11.42 -14.18
C ILE A 328 -4.71 11.17 -13.38
N PHE A 329 -5.87 11.39 -13.97
CA PHE A 329 -7.17 11.01 -13.45
C PHE A 329 -7.56 9.62 -13.98
N GLY A 330 -7.99 8.72 -13.08
CA GLY A 330 -8.51 7.41 -13.47
C GLY A 330 -8.68 6.45 -12.29
N ASN A 331 -9.13 5.23 -12.60
CA ASN A 331 -9.32 4.15 -11.64
C ASN A 331 -7.98 3.49 -11.22
N CYS A 332 -8.03 2.27 -10.71
CA CYS A 332 -6.84 1.49 -10.31
C CYS A 332 -5.78 1.36 -11.44
N GLN A 333 -6.18 1.37 -12.70
CA GLN A 333 -5.29 1.36 -13.86
C GLN A 333 -4.50 2.67 -13.98
N GLY A 334 -5.14 3.80 -13.71
CA GLY A 334 -4.51 5.12 -13.69
C GLY A 334 -3.45 5.24 -12.59
N ASN A 335 -3.73 4.72 -11.40
CA ASN A 335 -2.73 4.64 -10.32
C ASN A 335 -1.54 3.77 -10.74
N LEU A 336 -1.80 2.60 -11.31
CA LEU A 336 -0.75 1.68 -11.73
C LEU A 336 0.13 2.26 -12.86
N LEU A 337 -0.49 2.91 -13.84
CA LEU A 337 0.20 3.64 -14.90
C LEU A 337 1.09 4.73 -14.29
N THR A 338 0.57 5.50 -13.34
CA THR A 338 1.30 6.54 -12.62
C THR A 338 2.54 6.00 -11.91
N GLU A 339 2.40 4.88 -11.18
CA GLU A 339 3.51 4.22 -10.49
C GLU A 339 4.60 3.77 -11.47
N ALA A 340 4.18 3.14 -12.59
CA ALA A 340 5.11 2.68 -13.61
C ALA A 340 5.88 3.83 -14.25
N LEU A 341 5.20 4.91 -14.66
CA LEU A 341 5.82 6.10 -15.24
C LEU A 341 6.77 6.79 -14.25
N ARG A 342 6.36 6.94 -12.99
CA ARG A 342 7.21 7.52 -11.94
C ARG A 342 8.51 6.74 -11.72
N SER A 343 8.44 5.41 -11.79
CA SER A 343 9.60 4.54 -11.61
C SER A 343 10.52 4.50 -12.84
N HIS A 344 10.05 4.92 -14.02
CA HIS A 344 10.81 4.85 -15.26
C HIS A 344 11.77 6.03 -15.40
N SER A 345 13.08 5.77 -15.41
CA SER A 345 14.12 6.82 -15.42
C SER A 345 14.10 7.72 -16.67
N GLY A 346 13.65 7.21 -17.81
CA GLY A 346 13.45 8.02 -19.02
C GLY A 346 12.29 9.02 -18.91
N PHE A 347 11.25 8.66 -18.15
CA PHE A 347 10.08 9.51 -17.93
C PHE A 347 10.36 10.54 -16.83
N SER A 348 10.83 10.07 -15.67
CA SER A 348 11.03 10.90 -14.48
C SER A 348 12.13 11.96 -14.62
N ARG A 349 12.94 11.89 -15.68
CA ARG A 349 13.88 12.96 -16.07
C ARG A 349 13.18 14.20 -16.63
N GLN A 350 12.06 14.01 -17.33
CA GLN A 350 11.35 15.08 -18.04
C GLN A 350 10.04 15.46 -17.33
N PHE A 351 9.41 14.49 -16.66
CA PHE A 351 8.09 14.64 -16.08
C PHE A 351 8.08 14.30 -14.59
N SER A 352 7.17 14.96 -13.87
CA SER A 352 6.70 14.55 -12.55
C SER A 352 5.22 14.21 -12.66
N VAL A 353 4.77 13.16 -11.99
CA VAL A 353 3.41 12.63 -12.18
C VAL A 353 2.70 12.32 -10.86
N LYS A 354 1.45 12.77 -10.76
CA LYS A 354 0.51 12.52 -9.65
C LYS A 354 -0.75 11.83 -10.18
N HIS A 355 -1.41 11.07 -9.30
CA HIS A 355 -2.66 10.38 -9.62
C HIS A 355 -3.81 10.96 -8.80
N HIS A 356 -4.93 11.27 -9.45
CA HIS A 356 -6.20 11.62 -8.82
C HIS A 356 -7.17 10.45 -8.98
N TYR A 357 -7.69 9.98 -7.85
CA TYR A 357 -8.73 8.95 -7.83
C TYR A 357 -10.08 9.52 -8.26
N MET A 358 -10.95 8.63 -8.76
CA MET A 358 -12.32 8.98 -9.19
C MET A 358 -13.12 9.60 -8.03
N GLU A 359 -13.05 8.95 -6.87
CA GLU A 359 -13.57 9.48 -5.61
C GLU A 359 -12.41 10.15 -4.88
N LEU A 360 -12.35 11.48 -4.94
CA LEU A 360 -11.35 12.26 -4.21
C LEU A 360 -11.94 12.67 -2.84
N PRO A 361 -11.41 12.14 -1.71
CA PRO A 361 -11.85 12.53 -0.38
C PRO A 361 -11.80 14.05 -0.16
N ALA A 362 -12.79 14.59 0.56
CA ALA A 362 -12.94 16.03 0.82
C ALA A 362 -11.68 16.68 1.42
N ASN A 363 -10.98 15.95 2.32
CA ASN A 363 -9.74 16.42 2.93
C ASN A 363 -8.57 16.60 1.94
N LEU A 364 -8.72 16.20 0.68
CA LEU A 364 -7.71 16.36 -0.37
C LEU A 364 -8.09 17.39 -1.43
N HIS A 365 -9.28 17.99 -1.34
CA HIS A 365 -9.77 18.90 -2.38
C HIS A 365 -8.83 20.08 -2.56
N GLU A 366 -8.38 20.71 -1.48
CA GLU A 366 -7.45 21.85 -1.55
C GLU A 366 -6.10 21.49 -2.17
N GLN A 367 -5.53 20.31 -1.86
CA GLN A 367 -4.33 19.88 -2.56
C GLN A 367 -4.61 19.59 -4.04
N GLY A 368 -5.73 18.93 -4.34
CA GLY A 368 -6.12 18.61 -5.69
C GLY A 368 -6.29 19.86 -6.56
N LYS A 369 -6.82 20.96 -6.00
CA LYS A 369 -6.90 22.26 -6.69
C LYS A 369 -5.52 22.80 -7.04
N ARG A 370 -4.60 22.83 -6.09
CA ARG A 370 -3.20 23.23 -6.34
C ARG A 370 -2.53 22.34 -7.37
N ASP A 371 -2.78 21.03 -7.30
CA ASP A 371 -2.23 20.07 -8.25
C ASP A 371 -2.73 20.34 -9.68
N LEU A 372 -3.98 20.79 -9.85
CA LEU A 372 -4.54 21.18 -11.16
C LEU A 372 -4.06 22.56 -11.63
N GLU A 373 -3.95 23.54 -10.73
CA GLU A 373 -3.42 24.88 -11.03
C GLU A 373 -1.95 24.83 -11.47
N GLU A 374 -1.16 23.97 -10.85
CA GLU A 374 0.27 23.84 -11.12
C GLU A 374 0.61 22.82 -12.23
N CYS A 375 -0.35 22.04 -12.72
CA CYS A 375 -0.05 21.02 -13.72
C CYS A 375 0.11 21.61 -15.12
N ASP A 376 1.03 21.02 -15.88
CA ASP A 376 1.29 21.38 -17.27
C ASP A 376 0.41 20.57 -18.24
N MET A 377 -0.16 19.46 -17.77
CA MET A 377 -0.99 18.56 -18.57
C MET A 377 -1.84 17.64 -17.68
N LEU A 378 -3.08 17.38 -18.12
CA LEU A 378 -4.00 16.44 -17.50
C LEU A 378 -4.23 15.21 -18.40
N LEU A 379 -4.09 14.02 -17.84
CA LEU A 379 -4.44 12.77 -18.49
C LEU A 379 -5.72 12.23 -17.88
N ILE A 380 -6.76 12.02 -18.70
CA ILE A 380 -8.08 11.61 -18.23
C ILE A 380 -8.41 10.24 -18.79
N GLN A 381 -8.64 9.26 -17.91
CA GLN A 381 -9.15 7.97 -18.37
C GLN A 381 -10.52 8.15 -19.01
N ASP A 382 -10.80 7.40 -20.07
CA ASP A 382 -12.09 7.44 -20.77
C ASP A 382 -13.18 6.71 -19.97
N ILE A 383 -13.62 7.35 -18.89
CA ILE A 383 -14.59 6.86 -17.91
C ILE A 383 -15.66 7.92 -17.63
N ARG A 384 -16.84 7.48 -17.18
CA ARG A 384 -17.99 8.38 -16.93
C ARG A 384 -17.82 9.18 -15.64
N GLU A 385 -17.07 8.63 -14.69
CA GLU A 385 -16.76 9.18 -13.38
C GLU A 385 -16.03 10.53 -13.47
N TRP A 386 -15.41 10.83 -14.63
CA TRP A 386 -14.89 12.17 -14.91
C TRP A 386 -15.96 13.27 -14.76
N GLU A 387 -17.20 12.98 -15.18
CA GLU A 387 -18.30 13.95 -15.09
C GLU A 387 -18.70 14.26 -13.64
N GLN A 388 -18.37 13.37 -12.70
CA GLN A 388 -18.67 13.47 -11.27
C GLN A 388 -17.44 13.85 -10.44
N TYR A 389 -16.30 14.13 -11.08
CA TYR A 389 -15.08 14.44 -10.38
C TYR A 389 -15.23 15.78 -9.62
N PRO A 390 -15.04 15.80 -8.29
CA PRO A 390 -15.37 16.98 -7.47
C PRO A 390 -14.56 18.24 -7.78
N LEU A 391 -13.41 18.12 -8.47
CA LEU A 391 -12.58 19.26 -8.86
C LEU A 391 -12.60 19.52 -10.37
N ARG A 392 -13.57 18.96 -11.11
CA ARG A 392 -13.68 19.16 -12.56
C ARG A 392 -13.75 20.64 -12.93
N ASP A 393 -14.54 21.42 -12.20
CA ASP A 393 -14.72 22.85 -12.47
C ASP A 393 -13.48 23.70 -12.11
N HIS A 394 -12.47 23.10 -11.47
CA HIS A 394 -11.19 23.74 -11.16
C HIS A 394 -10.10 23.42 -12.21
N VAL A 395 -10.43 22.64 -13.25
CA VAL A 395 -9.50 22.35 -14.34
C VAL A 395 -9.38 23.60 -15.20
N PRO A 396 -8.18 24.19 -15.36
CA PRO A 396 -8.01 25.37 -16.20
C PRO A 396 -8.45 25.09 -17.64
N GLU A 397 -9.25 25.98 -18.25
CA GLU A 397 -9.82 25.77 -19.59
C GLU A 397 -8.77 25.52 -20.68
N GLN A 398 -7.58 26.12 -20.52
CA GLN A 398 -6.48 26.02 -21.47
C GLN A 398 -5.52 24.84 -21.18
N LEU A 399 -5.77 24.05 -20.13
CA LEU A 399 -4.88 22.98 -19.72
C LEU A 399 -4.87 21.86 -20.79
N PRO A 400 -3.71 21.53 -21.38
CA PRO A 400 -3.61 20.44 -22.33
C PRO A 400 -4.10 19.13 -21.72
N THR A 401 -5.05 18.47 -22.40
CA THR A 401 -5.69 17.26 -21.91
C THR A 401 -5.51 16.11 -22.89
N LEU A 402 -5.08 14.95 -22.40
CA LEU A 402 -4.98 13.71 -23.16
C LEU A 402 -5.93 12.65 -22.57
N ARG A 403 -6.82 12.10 -23.40
CA ARG A 403 -7.64 10.95 -22.99
C ARG A 403 -6.93 9.63 -23.28
N TYR A 404 -7.10 8.66 -22.39
CA TYR A 404 -6.56 7.31 -22.54
C TYR A 404 -7.61 6.24 -22.21
N PRO A 405 -7.50 5.01 -22.77
CA PRO A 405 -8.58 4.04 -22.68
C PRO A 405 -8.82 3.52 -21.26
N CYS A 406 -10.09 3.31 -20.91
CA CYS A 406 -10.49 2.46 -19.78
C CYS A 406 -10.59 1.01 -20.24
N VAL A 407 -9.66 0.17 -19.78
CA VAL A 407 -9.54 -1.20 -20.27
C VAL A 407 -10.33 -2.14 -19.36
N ARG A 408 -11.50 -2.60 -19.82
CA ARG A 408 -12.34 -3.58 -19.12
C ARG A 408 -12.68 -4.76 -20.03
N PHE A 409 -13.13 -5.88 -19.46
CA PHE A 409 -13.64 -7.02 -20.22
C PHE A 409 -14.66 -7.82 -19.41
N ALA A 410 -15.94 -7.63 -19.76
CA ALA A 410 -17.06 -8.18 -18.99
C ALA A 410 -17.35 -9.65 -19.29
N SER A 411 -16.94 -10.17 -20.45
CA SER A 411 -17.44 -11.45 -20.98
C SER A 411 -17.22 -12.66 -20.05
N LEU A 412 -16.17 -12.64 -19.22
CA LEU A 412 -15.85 -13.75 -18.32
C LEU A 412 -16.60 -13.70 -16.98
N TRP A 413 -17.18 -12.55 -16.62
CA TRP A 413 -17.90 -12.35 -15.35
C TRP A 413 -19.28 -11.70 -15.61
N PRO A 414 -20.18 -12.39 -16.33
CA PRO A 414 -21.46 -11.83 -16.75
C PRO A 414 -22.40 -11.48 -15.60
N PHE A 415 -22.20 -12.06 -14.42
CA PHE A 415 -23.07 -11.91 -13.25
C PHE A 415 -22.56 -10.89 -12.23
N ASP A 416 -21.39 -10.32 -12.47
CA ASP A 416 -20.80 -9.32 -11.58
C ASP A 416 -21.53 -7.97 -11.65
N ALA A 417 -21.60 -7.27 -10.52
CA ALA A 417 -22.32 -6.00 -10.37
C ALA A 417 -21.83 -4.87 -11.31
N PHE A 418 -20.60 -4.93 -11.83
CA PHE A 418 -20.14 -3.98 -12.84
C PHE A 418 -20.73 -4.24 -14.24
N ASN A 419 -21.28 -5.43 -14.46
CA ASN A 419 -21.77 -5.90 -15.76
C ASN A 419 -23.28 -6.19 -15.78
N GLY A 420 -23.88 -6.42 -14.60
CA GLY A 420 -25.26 -6.86 -14.45
C GLY A 420 -25.89 -6.44 -13.10
N PRO A 421 -26.92 -7.17 -12.62
CA PRO A 421 -27.57 -6.88 -11.35
C PRO A 421 -26.59 -6.91 -10.16
N ASP A 422 -26.82 -6.06 -9.16
CA ASP A 422 -25.97 -5.93 -7.97
C ASP A 422 -26.45 -6.84 -6.82
N ASP A 423 -25.51 -7.36 -6.01
CA ASP A 423 -25.82 -7.98 -4.71
C ASP A 423 -25.75 -6.92 -3.59
N LYS A 424 -26.76 -6.05 -3.54
CA LYS A 424 -26.83 -4.96 -2.55
C LYS A 424 -26.75 -5.45 -1.11
N LEU A 425 -27.28 -6.65 -0.81
CA LEU A 425 -27.24 -7.20 0.54
C LEU A 425 -25.82 -7.58 0.93
N ALA A 426 -25.12 -8.33 0.05
CA ALA A 426 -23.71 -8.67 0.27
C ALA A 426 -22.88 -7.40 0.42
N ARG A 427 -23.04 -6.45 -0.50
CA ARG A 427 -22.33 -5.16 -0.47
C ARG A 427 -22.57 -4.38 0.81
N ASN A 428 -23.82 -4.27 1.28
CA ASN A 428 -24.14 -3.52 2.50
C ASN A 428 -23.66 -4.23 3.77
N ARG A 429 -23.76 -5.56 3.83
CA ARG A 429 -23.29 -6.36 4.98
C ARG A 429 -21.80 -6.22 5.19
N ASP A 430 -21.08 -6.11 4.08
CA ASP A 430 -19.63 -6.04 4.07
C ASP A 430 -19.09 -4.63 4.05
N LEU A 431 -19.94 -3.63 3.82
CA LEU A 431 -19.54 -2.24 3.94
C LEU A 431 -19.11 -2.01 5.39
N PRO A 432 -17.90 -1.51 5.65
CA PRO A 432 -16.94 -0.98 4.70
C PRO A 432 -15.75 -1.88 4.30
N ASN A 433 -15.61 -3.06 4.90
CA ASN A 433 -14.35 -3.81 4.89
C ASN A 433 -14.28 -4.93 3.84
N PHE A 434 -15.38 -5.20 3.14
CA PHE A 434 -15.53 -6.09 1.98
C PHE A 434 -14.79 -7.42 2.10
N GLU A 435 -15.44 -8.52 2.48
CA GLU A 435 -14.86 -9.86 2.35
C GLU A 435 -14.69 -10.23 0.87
N PHE A 436 -15.66 -9.86 0.05
CA PHE A 436 -15.61 -9.97 -1.41
C PHE A 436 -15.63 -8.58 -2.04
N THR A 437 -14.76 -8.34 -3.02
CA THR A 437 -14.68 -7.06 -3.75
C THR A 437 -15.62 -7.00 -4.95
N TYR A 438 -16.11 -8.15 -5.40
CA TYR A 438 -16.97 -8.33 -6.58
C TYR A 438 -18.22 -9.09 -6.14
N PHE A 439 -19.38 -8.60 -6.58
CA PHE A 439 -20.69 -9.02 -6.08
C PHE A 439 -21.48 -9.67 -7.20
N ASP A 440 -21.90 -10.92 -6.98
CA ASP A 440 -22.59 -11.72 -7.99
C ASP A 440 -24.11 -11.56 -7.85
N GLY A 441 -24.71 -10.84 -8.79
CA GLY A 441 -26.16 -10.58 -8.82
C GLY A 441 -27.02 -11.82 -9.04
N LEU A 442 -26.49 -12.87 -9.69
CA LEU A 442 -27.22 -14.12 -9.86
C LEU A 442 -27.26 -14.88 -8.52
N LEU A 443 -26.16 -14.95 -7.79
CA LEU A 443 -26.15 -15.49 -6.43
C LEU A 443 -27.05 -14.69 -5.48
N ALA A 444 -27.11 -13.36 -5.65
CA ALA A 444 -28.03 -12.51 -4.89
C ALA A 444 -29.50 -12.89 -5.09
N ARG A 445 -29.88 -13.16 -6.34
CA ARG A 445 -31.22 -13.64 -6.71
C ARG A 445 -31.46 -15.04 -6.15
N LEU A 446 -30.55 -15.98 -6.42
CA LEU A 446 -30.69 -17.36 -5.97
C LEU A 446 -30.75 -17.50 -4.44
N ARG A 447 -30.11 -16.59 -3.69
CA ARG A 447 -30.26 -16.54 -2.23
C ARG A 447 -31.69 -16.33 -1.77
N ARG A 448 -32.49 -15.59 -2.53
CA ARG A 448 -33.92 -15.35 -2.22
C ARG A 448 -34.79 -16.53 -2.64
N GLU A 449 -34.44 -17.20 -3.73
CA GLU A 449 -35.21 -18.30 -4.31
C GLU A 449 -34.89 -19.66 -3.66
N ILE A 450 -33.65 -19.86 -3.22
CA ILE A 450 -33.13 -21.14 -2.72
C ILE A 450 -32.36 -20.90 -1.42
N PRO A 451 -33.03 -21.01 -0.25
CA PRO A 451 -32.38 -20.83 1.05
C PRO A 451 -31.27 -21.85 1.33
N ASP A 452 -31.47 -23.12 0.93
CA ASP A 452 -30.48 -24.19 1.13
C ASP A 452 -29.20 -23.95 0.33
N HIS A 453 -28.05 -23.95 1.01
CA HIS A 453 -26.75 -23.58 0.43
C HIS A 453 -26.29 -24.55 -0.67
N GLU A 454 -26.47 -25.85 -0.48
CA GLU A 454 -26.06 -26.87 -1.46
C GLU A 454 -26.94 -26.85 -2.71
N ARG A 455 -28.26 -26.78 -2.54
CA ARG A 455 -29.20 -26.62 -3.67
C ARG A 455 -28.93 -25.33 -4.44
N ARG A 456 -28.60 -24.23 -3.74
CA ARG A 456 -28.25 -22.95 -4.36
C ARG A 456 -26.95 -23.08 -5.17
N PHE A 457 -25.93 -23.71 -4.60
CA PHE A 457 -24.68 -23.98 -5.31
C PHE A 457 -24.93 -24.82 -6.57
N LYS A 458 -25.70 -25.92 -6.48
CA LYS A 458 -26.02 -26.76 -7.64
C LYS A 458 -26.84 -26.06 -8.71
N ALA A 459 -27.79 -25.20 -8.32
CA ALA A 459 -28.52 -24.35 -9.26
C ALA A 459 -27.56 -23.42 -10.01
N TYR A 460 -26.68 -22.71 -9.29
CA TYR A 460 -25.69 -21.81 -9.87
C TYR A 460 -24.69 -22.55 -10.78
N GLU A 461 -24.11 -23.66 -10.31
CA GLU A 461 -23.19 -24.52 -11.08
C GLU A 461 -23.79 -24.99 -12.42
N SER A 462 -25.06 -25.38 -12.39
CA SER A 462 -25.76 -25.87 -13.57
C SER A 462 -26.11 -24.74 -14.55
N LEU A 463 -26.26 -23.49 -14.08
CA LEU A 463 -26.87 -22.38 -14.82
C LEU A 463 -28.21 -22.75 -15.50
N GLN A 464 -28.89 -23.82 -15.08
CA GLN A 464 -30.22 -24.21 -15.55
C GLN A 464 -31.29 -23.42 -14.80
N ILE A 465 -31.19 -22.09 -14.88
CA ILE A 465 -32.02 -21.14 -14.17
C ILE A 465 -32.75 -20.29 -15.21
N GLU A 466 -34.03 -20.00 -14.97
CA GLU A 466 -34.80 -19.13 -15.87
C GLU A 466 -34.22 -17.72 -15.88
N ARG A 467 -34.15 -17.07 -17.05
CA ARG A 467 -33.70 -15.67 -17.22
C ARG A 467 -32.27 -15.39 -16.77
N VAL A 468 -31.37 -16.36 -16.94
CA VAL A 468 -29.92 -16.10 -16.84
C VAL A 468 -29.49 -15.16 -17.96
N ILE A 469 -28.55 -14.26 -17.67
CA ILE A 469 -27.95 -13.37 -18.67
C ILE A 469 -27.35 -14.21 -19.79
N ASP A 470 -27.71 -13.89 -21.04
CA ASP A 470 -27.08 -14.46 -22.22
C ASP A 470 -25.65 -13.90 -22.37
N PHE A 471 -24.69 -14.63 -21.81
CA PHE A 471 -23.28 -14.24 -21.84
C PHE A 471 -22.66 -14.30 -23.25
N LYS A 472 -23.27 -15.01 -24.22
CA LYS A 472 -22.82 -14.94 -25.63
C LYS A 472 -23.24 -13.61 -26.24
N ARG A 473 -24.47 -13.18 -25.99
CA ARG A 473 -24.94 -11.85 -26.38
C ARG A 473 -24.13 -10.73 -25.71
N LEU A 474 -23.82 -10.87 -24.41
CA LEU A 474 -22.91 -9.94 -23.71
C LEU A 474 -21.54 -9.89 -24.39
N HIS A 475 -20.99 -11.03 -24.81
CA HIS A 475 -19.71 -11.07 -25.51
C HIS A 475 -19.74 -10.30 -26.83
N MET A 476 -20.80 -10.43 -27.63
CA MET A 476 -20.94 -9.63 -28.87
C MET A 476 -20.96 -8.12 -28.60
N PHE A 477 -21.54 -7.68 -27.48
CA PHE A 477 -21.48 -6.27 -27.08
C PHE A 477 -20.07 -5.84 -26.68
N GLU A 478 -19.33 -6.69 -25.96
CA GLU A 478 -17.95 -6.42 -25.60
C GLU A 478 -17.01 -6.40 -26.81
N GLU A 479 -17.22 -7.26 -27.81
CA GLU A 479 -16.48 -7.23 -29.09
C GLU A 479 -16.60 -5.86 -29.75
N ARG A 480 -17.83 -5.38 -29.98
CA ARG A 480 -18.08 -4.07 -30.59
C ARG A 480 -17.49 -2.93 -29.78
N ARG A 481 -17.58 -3.00 -28.45
CA ARG A 481 -17.01 -1.99 -27.55
C ARG A 481 -15.48 -1.96 -27.64
N LEU A 482 -14.83 -3.11 -27.71
CA LEU A 482 -13.37 -3.20 -27.83
C LEU A 482 -12.88 -2.72 -29.20
N GLU A 483 -13.62 -3.00 -30.27
CA GLU A 483 -13.36 -2.45 -31.61
C GLU A 483 -13.54 -0.92 -31.64
N GLU A 484 -14.58 -0.39 -31.00
CA GLU A 484 -14.78 1.06 -30.86
C GLU A 484 -13.67 1.71 -30.04
N MET A 485 -13.24 1.06 -28.96
CA MET A 485 -12.10 1.52 -28.16
C MET A 485 -10.83 1.60 -29.00
N ASP A 486 -10.52 0.59 -29.84
CA ASP A 486 -9.33 0.62 -30.69
C ASP A 486 -9.43 1.64 -31.85
N ARG A 487 -10.64 1.90 -32.35
CA ARG A 487 -10.89 3.02 -33.28
C ARG A 487 -10.63 4.37 -32.63
N LYS A 488 -11.03 4.53 -31.36
CA LYS A 488 -10.85 5.77 -30.59
C LYS A 488 -9.42 5.95 -30.09
N PHE A 489 -8.78 4.86 -29.69
CA PHE A 489 -7.43 4.82 -29.14
C PHE A 489 -6.63 3.81 -29.96
N ALA A 490 -5.76 4.30 -30.85
CA ALA A 490 -4.90 3.46 -31.71
C ALA A 490 -3.79 2.73 -30.92
N ALA A 491 -4.20 1.94 -29.93
CA ALA A 491 -3.38 1.17 -29.00
C ALA A 491 -3.40 -0.33 -29.33
N GLY A 492 -4.40 -0.81 -30.08
CA GLY A 492 -4.57 -2.22 -30.45
C GLY A 492 -4.90 -3.13 -29.26
N ILE A 493 -5.39 -2.55 -28.17
CA ILE A 493 -5.66 -3.28 -26.91
C ILE A 493 -6.90 -4.15 -27.08
N GLY A 494 -7.93 -3.65 -27.76
CA GLY A 494 -9.16 -4.39 -28.04
C GLY A 494 -8.89 -5.64 -28.87
N ALA A 495 -8.20 -5.49 -29.99
CA ALA A 495 -7.77 -6.59 -30.86
C ALA A 495 -6.96 -7.63 -30.07
N TYR A 496 -5.97 -7.18 -29.29
CA TYR A 496 -5.18 -8.08 -28.45
C TYR A 496 -6.04 -8.88 -27.47
N ILE A 497 -7.03 -8.25 -26.82
CA ILE A 497 -7.95 -8.95 -25.91
C ILE A 497 -8.71 -10.03 -26.66
N LEU A 498 -9.35 -9.70 -27.79
CA LEU A 498 -10.19 -10.61 -28.56
C LEU A 498 -9.42 -11.81 -29.12
N GLU A 499 -8.18 -11.59 -29.55
CA GLU A 499 -7.29 -12.64 -30.06
C GLU A 499 -6.80 -13.59 -28.95
N ASN A 500 -6.60 -13.09 -27.73
CA ASN A 500 -5.87 -13.82 -26.70
C ASN A 500 -6.74 -14.37 -25.56
N PHE A 501 -7.93 -13.82 -25.29
CA PHE A 501 -8.68 -14.16 -24.07
C PHE A 501 -9.08 -15.63 -23.97
N ARG A 502 -9.24 -16.31 -25.10
CA ARG A 502 -9.57 -17.75 -25.13
C ARG A 502 -8.38 -18.63 -24.75
N SER A 503 -7.15 -18.18 -25.00
CA SER A 503 -5.94 -18.97 -24.80
C SER A 503 -5.13 -18.58 -23.56
N ARG A 504 -5.32 -17.33 -23.07
CA ARG A 504 -4.55 -16.76 -21.96
C ARG A 504 -5.44 -15.96 -21.02
N GLN A 505 -5.10 -15.98 -19.73
CA GLN A 505 -5.71 -15.10 -18.73
C GLN A 505 -5.23 -13.65 -18.96
N VAL A 506 -6.02 -12.90 -19.73
CA VAL A 506 -5.75 -11.49 -20.06
C VAL A 506 -6.33 -10.52 -19.03
N PHE A 507 -7.27 -10.98 -18.20
CA PHE A 507 -7.85 -10.23 -17.09
C PHE A 507 -7.89 -11.10 -15.82
N TYR A 508 -7.80 -10.45 -14.67
CA TYR A 508 -7.93 -11.04 -13.34
C TYR A 508 -9.32 -10.82 -12.74
N THR A 509 -9.96 -9.71 -13.10
CA THR A 509 -11.34 -9.33 -12.78
C THR A 509 -11.92 -8.56 -13.98
N THR A 510 -13.18 -8.13 -13.93
CA THR A 510 -13.79 -7.32 -15.01
C THR A 510 -13.00 -6.06 -15.40
N ALA A 511 -12.27 -5.46 -14.44
CA ALA A 511 -11.56 -4.20 -14.61
C ALA A 511 -10.04 -4.29 -14.34
N HIS A 512 -9.52 -5.47 -13.99
CA HIS A 512 -8.09 -5.69 -13.72
C HIS A 512 -7.42 -6.44 -14.86
N PRO A 513 -6.90 -5.74 -15.89
CA PRO A 513 -6.14 -6.37 -16.95
C PRO A 513 -4.79 -6.91 -16.45
N ASN A 514 -4.22 -7.84 -17.21
CA ASN A 514 -2.87 -8.33 -16.94
C ASN A 514 -1.78 -7.31 -17.33
N GLY A 515 -0.55 -7.60 -16.93
CA GLY A 515 0.59 -6.72 -17.18
C GLY A 515 0.94 -6.53 -18.66
N ALA A 516 0.54 -7.44 -19.57
CA ALA A 516 0.75 -7.26 -21.01
C ALA A 516 -0.12 -6.13 -21.55
N ILE A 517 -1.41 -6.12 -21.17
CA ILE A 517 -2.34 -5.03 -21.52
C ILE A 517 -1.90 -3.73 -20.88
N MET A 518 -1.51 -3.73 -19.60
CA MET A 518 -1.02 -2.52 -18.93
C MET A 518 0.25 -1.96 -19.58
N LYS A 519 1.12 -2.83 -20.12
CA LYS A 519 2.28 -2.43 -20.92
C LYS A 519 1.88 -1.78 -22.25
N MET A 520 0.84 -2.31 -22.92
CA MET A 520 0.29 -1.67 -24.13
C MET A 520 -0.29 -0.29 -23.83
N LEU A 521 -1.03 -0.16 -22.72
CA LEU A 521 -1.56 1.12 -22.26
C LEU A 521 -0.43 2.13 -21.95
N ALA A 522 0.61 1.72 -21.23
CA ALA A 522 1.76 2.57 -20.94
C ALA A 522 2.50 2.98 -22.22
N LYS A 523 2.65 2.07 -23.18
CA LYS A 523 3.24 2.36 -24.50
C LYS A 523 2.40 3.37 -25.29
N TYR A 524 1.08 3.21 -25.30
CA TYR A 524 0.15 4.17 -25.91
C TYR A 524 0.34 5.56 -25.29
N VAL A 525 0.17 5.68 -23.97
CA VAL A 525 0.27 6.98 -23.28
C VAL A 525 1.62 7.64 -23.50
N THR A 526 2.72 6.88 -23.42
CA THR A 526 4.06 7.45 -23.61
C THR A 526 4.31 7.90 -25.04
N ARG A 527 3.78 7.17 -26.04
CA ARG A 527 3.82 7.60 -27.45
C ARG A 527 3.06 8.91 -27.66
N GLU A 528 1.86 9.03 -27.11
CA GLU A 528 1.07 10.27 -27.20
C GLU A 528 1.75 11.46 -26.50
N LEU A 529 2.59 11.18 -25.49
CA LEU A 529 3.45 12.18 -24.84
C LEU A 529 4.77 12.47 -25.61
N GLY A 530 4.96 11.90 -26.80
CA GLY A 530 6.17 12.06 -27.60
C GLY A 530 7.39 11.31 -27.06
N LEU A 531 7.19 10.30 -26.21
CA LEU A 531 8.26 9.50 -25.61
C LEU A 531 8.29 8.08 -26.19
N SER A 532 9.51 7.58 -26.40
CA SER A 532 9.74 6.15 -26.70
C SER A 532 10.32 5.45 -25.47
N LEU A 533 9.45 4.98 -24.57
CA LEU A 533 9.84 4.27 -23.36
C LEU A 533 9.76 2.75 -23.53
N HIS A 534 10.72 2.04 -22.95
CA HIS A 534 10.80 0.58 -23.03
C HIS A 534 10.55 -0.05 -21.66
N PHE A 535 9.41 -0.74 -21.54
CA PHE A 535 9.07 -1.54 -20.36
C PHE A 535 9.46 -3.00 -20.61
N TRP A 536 10.68 -3.39 -20.22
CA TRP A 536 11.27 -4.70 -20.53
C TRP A 536 10.42 -5.88 -20.05
N LEU A 537 9.96 -5.83 -18.80
CA LEU A 537 9.08 -6.83 -18.20
C LEU A 537 7.81 -6.17 -17.67
N PRO A 538 6.66 -6.87 -17.63
CA PRO A 538 5.46 -6.35 -16.99
C PRO A 538 5.74 -5.93 -15.55
N GLY A 539 6.48 -6.74 -14.78
CA GLY A 539 6.98 -6.36 -13.45
C GLY A 539 5.87 -5.76 -12.58
N SER A 540 6.03 -4.51 -12.17
CA SER A 540 5.02 -3.79 -11.39
C SER A 540 3.67 -3.62 -12.11
N LEU A 541 3.64 -3.56 -13.45
CA LEU A 541 2.41 -3.43 -14.25
C LEU A 541 1.48 -4.66 -14.15
N ASP A 542 1.94 -5.78 -13.60
CA ASP A 542 1.10 -6.96 -13.34
C ASP A 542 0.60 -7.03 -11.89
N SER A 543 0.72 -5.93 -11.12
CA SER A 543 0.35 -5.91 -9.70
C SER A 543 -1.14 -6.16 -9.44
N LEU A 544 -2.02 -5.91 -10.42
CA LEU A 544 -3.45 -6.19 -10.31
C LEU A 544 -3.78 -7.69 -10.20
N ARG A 545 -2.81 -8.58 -10.48
CA ARG A 545 -2.92 -10.05 -10.35
C ARG A 545 -3.26 -10.54 -8.95
N ARG A 546 -3.04 -9.71 -7.92
CA ARG A 546 -3.22 -10.06 -6.51
C ARG A 546 -4.67 -10.33 -6.12
N LEU A 547 -5.60 -9.74 -6.88
CA LEU A 547 -7.03 -9.96 -6.72
C LEU A 547 -7.56 -10.58 -8.01
N GLN A 548 -7.98 -11.84 -7.93
CA GLN A 548 -8.65 -12.53 -9.02
C GLN A 548 -10.07 -12.88 -8.63
N VAL A 549 -10.96 -12.96 -9.61
CA VAL A 549 -12.29 -13.53 -9.45
C VAL A 549 -12.37 -14.79 -10.32
N PRO A 550 -12.66 -15.98 -9.75
CA PRO A 550 -12.80 -17.19 -10.54
C PRO A 550 -13.82 -17.06 -11.67
N VAL A 551 -13.49 -17.59 -12.84
CA VAL A 551 -14.40 -17.64 -14.00
C VAL A 551 -15.29 -18.87 -13.88
N HIS A 552 -16.59 -18.69 -14.10
CA HIS A 552 -17.55 -19.79 -14.07
C HIS A 552 -17.24 -20.82 -15.20
N PRO A 553 -17.06 -22.12 -14.91
CA PRO A 553 -16.67 -23.12 -15.91
C PRO A 553 -17.59 -23.20 -17.13
N LYS A 554 -18.92 -23.14 -16.93
CA LYS A 554 -19.89 -23.08 -18.04
C LYS A 554 -19.78 -21.82 -18.91
N VAL A 555 -19.50 -20.66 -18.32
CA VAL A 555 -19.25 -19.41 -19.08
C VAL A 555 -17.97 -19.57 -19.90
N ALA A 556 -16.89 -20.08 -19.30
CA ALA A 556 -15.64 -20.34 -19.98
C ALA A 556 -15.81 -21.31 -21.16
N ALA A 557 -16.48 -22.45 -20.95
CA ALA A 557 -16.75 -23.45 -21.98
C ALA A 557 -17.57 -22.86 -23.14
N ALA A 558 -18.62 -22.11 -22.83
CA ALA A 558 -19.50 -21.54 -23.85
C ALA A 558 -18.87 -20.40 -24.66
N LEU A 559 -17.83 -19.75 -24.14
CA LEU A 559 -17.03 -18.73 -24.85
C LEU A 559 -15.73 -19.30 -25.47
N GLY A 560 -15.46 -20.60 -25.30
CA GLY A 560 -14.28 -21.27 -25.84
C GLY A 560 -12.97 -20.93 -25.11
N VAL A 561 -13.05 -20.59 -23.82
CA VAL A 561 -11.89 -20.25 -22.98
C VAL A 561 -11.22 -21.52 -22.46
N ARG A 562 -9.96 -21.74 -22.81
CA ARG A 562 -9.24 -23.00 -22.54
C ARG A 562 -8.46 -23.05 -21.23
N TRP A 563 -8.19 -21.89 -20.64
CA TRP A 563 -7.37 -21.79 -19.41
C TRP A 563 -8.19 -21.75 -18.12
N ALA A 564 -9.52 -21.62 -18.24
CA ALA A 564 -10.45 -21.50 -17.14
C ALA A 564 -11.39 -22.71 -17.12
N ASP A 565 -10.99 -23.76 -16.40
CA ASP A 565 -11.82 -24.93 -16.12
C ASP A 565 -12.16 -25.01 -14.62
N ALA A 566 -12.85 -26.07 -14.20
CA ALA A 566 -13.22 -26.28 -12.80
C ALA A 566 -12.03 -26.50 -11.86
N GLN A 567 -10.89 -26.98 -12.38
CA GLN A 567 -9.67 -27.28 -11.61
C GLN A 567 -8.71 -26.09 -11.54
N LYS A 568 -8.94 -25.05 -12.36
CA LYS A 568 -8.16 -23.83 -12.35
C LYS A 568 -8.22 -23.17 -10.96
N THR A 569 -7.05 -22.97 -10.36
CA THR A 569 -6.91 -22.17 -9.15
C THR A 569 -6.67 -20.69 -9.47
N TYR A 570 -7.26 -19.81 -8.69
CA TYR A 570 -7.16 -18.35 -8.76
C TYR A 570 -6.53 -17.80 -7.49
N LEU A 571 -5.82 -16.67 -7.59
CA LEU A 571 -5.25 -15.99 -6.44
C LEU A 571 -6.26 -15.02 -5.84
N VAL A 572 -6.80 -15.34 -4.66
CA VAL A 572 -7.77 -14.51 -3.93
C VAL A 572 -7.18 -14.23 -2.56
N ARG A 573 -6.85 -12.97 -2.25
CA ARG A 573 -6.27 -12.55 -0.95
C ARG A 573 -5.02 -13.34 -0.53
N GLY A 574 -4.20 -13.75 -1.51
CA GLY A 574 -3.01 -14.55 -1.27
C GLY A 574 -3.23 -16.05 -1.17
N GLU A 575 -4.48 -16.52 -1.23
CA GLU A 575 -4.84 -17.94 -1.25
C GLU A 575 -5.13 -18.42 -2.67
N ARG A 576 -4.84 -19.69 -2.93
CA ARG A 576 -5.19 -20.36 -4.18
C ARG A 576 -6.49 -21.12 -3.98
N VAL A 577 -7.54 -20.68 -4.66
CA VAL A 577 -8.89 -21.26 -4.55
C VAL A 577 -9.39 -21.70 -5.93
N THR A 578 -10.17 -22.77 -5.99
CA THR A 578 -10.92 -23.12 -7.20
C THR A 578 -12.16 -22.23 -7.35
N TRP A 579 -12.85 -22.33 -8.48
CA TRP A 579 -14.15 -21.68 -8.65
C TRP A 579 -15.18 -22.19 -7.64
N GLU A 580 -15.22 -23.49 -7.38
CA GLU A 580 -16.15 -24.11 -6.43
C GLU A 580 -15.90 -23.58 -5.01
N ASP A 581 -14.65 -23.60 -4.54
CA ASP A 581 -14.29 -23.11 -3.19
C ASP A 581 -14.75 -21.67 -2.99
N TYR A 582 -14.50 -20.81 -3.99
CA TYR A 582 -14.86 -19.40 -3.94
C TYR A 582 -16.37 -19.19 -3.88
N VAL A 583 -17.14 -19.86 -4.75
CA VAL A 583 -18.60 -19.71 -4.80
C VAL A 583 -19.26 -20.28 -3.54
N ARG A 584 -18.80 -21.42 -3.03
CA ARG A 584 -19.28 -21.98 -1.77
C ARG A 584 -19.00 -21.05 -0.60
N LYS A 585 -17.80 -20.46 -0.54
CA LYS A 585 -17.48 -19.44 0.47
C LYS A 585 -18.43 -18.24 0.35
N TYR A 586 -18.69 -17.75 -0.86
CA TYR A 586 -19.63 -16.64 -1.08
C TYR A 586 -21.05 -16.99 -0.58
N ILE A 587 -21.55 -18.17 -0.95
CA ILE A 587 -22.86 -18.67 -0.53
C ILE A 587 -22.92 -18.81 0.99
N SER A 588 -21.94 -19.46 1.61
CA SER A 588 -21.91 -19.66 3.06
C SER A 588 -21.84 -18.33 3.82
N TYR A 589 -21.02 -17.40 3.34
CA TYR A 589 -20.77 -16.14 4.01
C TYR A 589 -21.98 -15.19 3.97
N TYR A 590 -22.67 -15.08 2.81
CA TYR A 590 -23.82 -14.17 2.65
C TYR A 590 -25.19 -14.84 2.76
N GLY A 591 -25.23 -16.16 2.84
CA GLY A 591 -26.42 -16.96 2.53
C GLY A 591 -27.33 -17.34 3.66
#